data_AF-A0A8D1GUT0-F1
#
_entry.id   AF-A0A8D1GUT0-F1
#
_cell.length_a   1.000
_cell.length_b   1.000
_cell.length_c   1.000
_cell.angle_alpha   90.00
_cell.angle_beta   90.00
_cell.angle_gamma   90.00
#
_symmetry.space_group_name_H-M   'P 1'
#
loop_
_entity.id
_entity.type
_entity.pdbx_description
1 polymer ?
#
loop_
_entity_poly.entity_id
_entity_poly.type
_entity_poly.pdbx_seq_one_letter_code
_entity_poly.pdbx_strand_id
1 'polypeptide(L)'
;LTVSPVSPLLFMPGHLRLGGGPFCVAVTLVEPFSGTLLGSGTSRSFRPCSCRLLGHPGADLRLKIEELAQERSRLEEDKKLLEAQLERLTLQGDFDQSRTKVLHLSLNPASVARQRFREDWQQLQEECKHLRELVRALEAGGPVPADLEAAAGLPSSKEVAELKRQVESAELKNQRLKEVFQTKIQEFRKACYALTGYQVDITTEGQFRLTSMYAERKADCLVFKAAGPSGTKMQLLETEFSRTVPELIELHLLRQDSIPAFLSALTLDLFSRQTVA
;
A
#
# COMPACT_ATOMS: atom_id res chain seq x y z
N LEU A 1 -19.03 -30.89 -8.99
CA LEU A 1 -19.45 -29.60 -8.40
C LEU A 1 -18.24 -29.03 -7.66
N THR A 2 -17.27 -28.41 -8.35
CA THR A 2 -17.18 -26.96 -8.60
C THR A 2 -17.24 -26.10 -7.33
N VAL A 3 -16.08 -25.46 -7.06
CA VAL A 3 -15.91 -24.07 -6.57
C VAL A 3 -16.02 -23.83 -5.04
N SER A 4 -14.86 -23.68 -4.39
CA SER A 4 -14.55 -22.48 -3.55
C SER A 4 -14.42 -21.24 -4.46
N PRO A 5 -14.36 -19.95 -4.03
CA PRO A 5 -14.09 -19.39 -2.68
C PRO A 5 -14.75 -17.97 -2.42
N VAL A 6 -14.09 -17.12 -1.60
CA VAL A 6 -14.20 -15.63 -1.38
C VAL A 6 -14.92 -15.27 -0.06
N SER A 7 -14.37 -14.59 0.96
CA SER A 7 -13.09 -13.90 1.29
C SER A 7 -13.07 -13.64 2.81
N PRO A 8 -11.92 -13.37 3.46
CA PRO A 8 -11.88 -12.59 4.70
C PRO A 8 -11.42 -11.15 4.45
N LEU A 9 -12.28 -10.21 4.83
CA LEU A 9 -11.99 -8.79 4.93
C LEU A 9 -11.14 -8.51 6.18
N LEU A 10 -10.14 -7.66 5.96
CA LEU A 10 -9.34 -6.91 6.93
C LEU A 10 -10.14 -6.38 8.12
N PHE A 11 -9.57 -6.45 9.33
CA PHE A 11 -9.69 -5.35 10.30
C PHE A 11 -8.49 -5.29 11.26
N MET A 12 -7.93 -4.10 11.37
CA MET A 12 -6.80 -3.65 12.19
C MET A 12 -7.18 -3.50 13.68
N PRO A 13 -6.24 -3.62 14.63
CA PRO A 13 -6.43 -3.09 15.99
C PRO A 13 -5.91 -1.63 16.08
N GLY A 14 -6.80 -0.72 16.45
CA GLY A 14 -6.51 0.70 16.72
C GLY A 14 -6.28 0.98 18.22
N HIS A 15 -5.25 1.79 18.48
CA HIS A 15 -4.78 2.39 19.74
C HIS A 15 -5.83 3.16 20.57
N LEU A 16 -5.61 3.25 21.91
CA LEU A 16 -5.43 4.50 22.72
C LEU A 16 -5.39 4.20 24.25
N ARG A 17 -4.20 4.24 24.90
CA ARG A 17 -3.72 5.18 25.96
C ARG A 17 -4.72 5.50 27.09
N LEU A 18 -4.49 5.05 28.33
CA LEU A 18 -3.60 5.57 29.40
C LEU A 18 -3.94 6.97 29.93
N GLY A 19 -4.34 7.02 31.22
CA GLY A 19 -4.25 8.21 32.06
C GLY A 19 -4.99 8.11 33.41
N GLY A 20 -4.24 8.06 34.51
CA GLY A 20 -4.64 8.63 35.82
C GLY A 20 -5.10 7.67 36.93
N GLY A 21 -4.25 7.49 37.96
CA GLY A 21 -4.72 7.21 39.34
C GLY A 21 -5.14 8.52 40.05
N PRO A 22 -5.27 8.60 41.40
CA PRO A 22 -5.00 7.59 42.44
C PRO A 22 -6.14 7.43 43.50
N PHE A 23 -5.79 6.68 44.56
CA PHE A 23 -6.52 6.25 45.75
C PHE A 23 -7.12 7.32 46.68
N CYS A 24 -8.05 6.82 47.54
CA CYS A 24 -8.52 7.28 48.85
C CYS A 24 -9.57 8.40 48.94
N VAL A 25 -10.79 8.07 49.42
CA VAL A 25 -11.51 8.83 50.48
C VAL A 25 -12.43 7.87 51.27
N ALA A 26 -12.44 8.05 52.60
CA ALA A 26 -13.25 7.37 53.61
C ALA A 26 -14.68 7.93 53.73
N VAL A 27 -15.65 7.09 54.16
CA VAL A 27 -16.94 7.53 54.75
C VAL A 27 -17.39 6.44 55.75
N THR A 28 -17.08 6.57 57.04
CA THR A 28 -17.97 6.91 58.17
C THR A 28 -19.25 6.10 58.34
N LEU A 29 -19.28 5.32 59.43
CA LEU A 29 -20.43 4.78 60.13
C LEU A 29 -21.34 5.89 60.67
N VAL A 30 -22.65 5.73 60.52
CA VAL A 30 -23.68 6.53 61.21
C VAL A 30 -24.82 5.61 61.62
N GLU A 31 -25.07 5.51 62.93
CA GLU A 31 -26.29 4.98 63.54
C GLU A 31 -27.51 5.88 63.27
N PRO A 32 -28.73 5.41 63.57
CA PRO A 32 -29.62 6.28 64.33
C PRO A 32 -30.34 5.59 65.49
N PHE A 33 -30.42 6.33 66.59
CA PHE A 33 -31.28 6.08 67.75
C PHE A 33 -32.36 7.16 67.86
N SER A 34 -33.52 6.74 68.38
CA SER A 34 -34.50 7.49 69.20
C SER A 34 -35.72 8.14 68.54
N GLY A 35 -36.88 7.87 69.15
CA GLY A 35 -38.15 8.57 68.95
C GLY A 35 -39.29 8.01 69.81
N THR A 36 -39.30 8.38 71.09
CA THR A 36 -40.35 8.10 72.10
C THR A 36 -41.51 9.09 71.97
N LEU A 37 -42.76 8.69 72.24
CA LEU A 37 -43.82 9.60 72.73
C LEU A 37 -44.82 8.87 73.66
N LEU A 38 -45.26 9.61 74.68
CA LEU A 38 -46.00 9.22 75.88
C LEU A 38 -47.51 8.96 75.66
N GLY A 39 -48.10 8.20 76.58
CA GLY A 39 -49.52 8.26 76.93
C GLY A 39 -49.76 7.67 78.33
N SER A 40 -50.21 8.50 79.27
CA SER A 40 -50.42 8.23 80.70
C SER A 40 -51.83 7.69 81.01
N GLY A 41 -51.95 6.95 82.13
CA GLY A 41 -53.26 6.52 82.67
C GLY A 41 -53.13 5.63 83.91
N THR A 42 -53.24 6.22 85.09
CA THR A 42 -53.04 5.64 86.43
C THR A 42 -54.32 4.97 86.96
N SER A 43 -54.25 3.75 87.53
CA SER A 43 -54.73 3.46 88.91
C SER A 43 -54.76 1.98 89.31
N ARG A 44 -54.16 1.75 90.49
CA ARG A 44 -54.55 0.84 91.60
C ARG A 44 -54.34 -0.67 91.47
N SER A 45 -53.24 -1.08 92.10
CA SER A 45 -53.10 -2.14 93.12
C SER A 45 -54.15 -3.24 93.20
N PHE A 46 -53.71 -4.49 93.01
CA PHE A 46 -53.96 -5.59 93.96
C PHE A 46 -52.87 -6.67 93.75
N ARG A 47 -52.05 -6.93 94.78
CA ARG A 47 -51.43 -8.27 94.95
C ARG A 47 -52.48 -9.14 95.66
N PRO A 48 -52.53 -10.44 95.35
CA PRO A 48 -51.82 -11.39 96.22
C PRO A 48 -51.02 -12.41 95.40
N CYS A 49 -49.78 -12.67 95.80
CA CYS A 49 -49.36 -13.90 96.50
C CYS A 49 -49.12 -15.10 95.56
N SER A 50 -47.83 -15.43 95.44
CA SER A 50 -47.25 -16.77 95.37
C SER A 50 -48.20 -17.94 95.07
N CYS A 51 -48.06 -18.49 93.86
CA CYS A 51 -48.09 -19.94 93.64
C CYS A 51 -46.94 -20.30 92.69
N ARG A 52 -45.82 -20.78 93.27
CA ARG A 52 -44.88 -21.67 92.56
C ARG A 52 -45.65 -22.90 92.13
N LEU A 53 -45.92 -23.10 90.84
CA LEU A 53 -46.22 -24.44 90.32
C LEU A 53 -45.76 -24.56 88.86
N LEU A 54 -44.61 -25.25 88.72
CA LEU A 54 -44.24 -26.17 87.64
C LEU A 54 -44.27 -25.62 86.19
N GLY A 55 -43.08 -25.34 85.67
CA GLY A 55 -42.86 -25.19 84.24
C GLY A 55 -43.39 -26.40 83.48
N HIS A 56 -44.16 -26.14 82.42
CA HIS A 56 -44.63 -27.16 81.49
C HIS A 56 -43.54 -27.43 80.46
N PRO A 57 -42.82 -28.57 80.53
CA PRO A 57 -41.77 -28.89 79.56
C PRO A 57 -42.27 -28.94 78.11
N GLY A 58 -43.58 -29.13 77.88
CA GLY A 58 -44.18 -29.14 76.54
C GLY A 58 -44.28 -27.79 75.83
N ALA A 59 -44.30 -26.66 76.55
CA ALA A 59 -44.37 -25.33 75.94
C ALA A 59 -42.99 -24.84 75.48
N ASP A 60 -41.96 -25.07 76.28
CA ASP A 60 -40.57 -24.77 75.94
C ASP A 60 -40.09 -25.62 74.75
N LEU A 61 -40.51 -26.89 74.70
CA LEU A 61 -40.26 -27.76 73.55
C LEU A 61 -40.93 -27.23 72.27
N ARG A 62 -42.13 -26.64 72.35
CA ARG A 62 -42.81 -26.05 71.18
C ARG A 62 -42.11 -24.81 70.65
N LEU A 63 -41.65 -23.93 71.55
CA LEU A 63 -40.84 -22.77 71.16
C LEU A 63 -39.52 -23.20 70.51
N LYS A 64 -38.86 -24.22 71.06
CA LYS A 64 -37.64 -24.78 70.47
C LYS A 64 -37.89 -25.42 69.10
N ILE A 65 -39.03 -26.09 68.91
CA ILE A 65 -39.42 -26.64 67.60
C ILE A 65 -39.59 -25.53 66.57
N GLU A 66 -40.23 -24.41 66.94
CA GLU A 66 -40.43 -23.26 66.06
C GLU A 66 -39.11 -22.56 65.71
N GLU A 67 -38.21 -22.35 66.68
CA GLU A 67 -36.87 -21.83 66.44
C GLU A 67 -36.07 -22.72 65.48
N LEU A 68 -36.05 -24.04 65.73
CA LEU A 68 -35.37 -24.99 64.87
C LEU A 68 -36.00 -25.06 63.47
N ALA A 69 -37.32 -24.84 63.33
CA ALA A 69 -37.99 -24.77 62.04
C ALA A 69 -37.56 -23.51 61.26
N GLN A 70 -37.42 -22.37 61.93
CA GLN A 70 -36.95 -21.12 61.31
C GLN A 70 -35.47 -21.21 60.90
N GLU A 71 -34.62 -21.78 61.76
CA GLU A 71 -33.21 -22.04 61.45
C GLU A 71 -33.07 -22.99 60.26
N ARG A 72 -33.89 -24.06 60.23
CA ARG A 72 -33.93 -24.99 59.10
C ARG A 72 -34.35 -24.29 57.81
N SER A 73 -35.36 -23.42 57.85
CA SER A 73 -35.81 -22.65 56.68
C SER A 73 -34.71 -21.75 56.13
N ARG A 74 -33.97 -21.04 57.00
CA ARG A 74 -32.84 -20.18 56.59
C ARG A 74 -31.72 -20.99 55.94
N LEU A 75 -31.34 -22.11 56.56
CA LEU A 75 -30.31 -23.00 56.02
C LEU A 75 -30.72 -23.62 54.67
N GLU A 76 -32.01 -23.89 54.45
CA GLU A 76 -32.52 -24.38 53.18
C GLU A 76 -32.46 -23.32 52.06
N GLU A 77 -32.66 -22.04 52.37
CA GLU A 77 -32.51 -20.93 51.41
C GLU A 77 -31.03 -20.68 51.05
N ASP A 78 -30.16 -20.64 52.05
CA ASP A 78 -28.71 -20.49 51.84
C ASP A 78 -28.14 -21.65 51.03
N LYS A 79 -28.60 -22.88 51.30
CA LYS A 79 -28.22 -24.06 50.53
C LYS A 79 -28.61 -23.93 49.05
N LYS A 80 -29.84 -23.48 48.75
CA LYS A 80 -30.28 -23.28 47.34
C LYS A 80 -29.44 -22.24 46.62
N LEU A 81 -29.07 -21.15 47.30
CA LEU A 81 -28.22 -20.10 46.73
C LEU A 81 -26.81 -20.60 46.46
N LEU A 82 -26.22 -21.36 47.39
CA LEU A 82 -24.92 -21.99 47.22
C LEU A 82 -24.93 -23.06 46.12
N GLU A 83 -25.99 -23.85 46.02
CA GLU A 83 -26.18 -24.83 44.94
C GLU A 83 -26.25 -24.13 43.58
N ALA A 84 -27.04 -23.07 43.43
CA ALA A 84 -27.11 -22.29 42.20
C ALA A 84 -25.76 -21.65 41.82
N GLN A 85 -24.97 -21.20 42.81
CA GLN A 85 -23.62 -20.68 42.56
C GLN A 85 -22.66 -21.77 42.11
N LEU A 86 -22.70 -22.95 42.75
CA LEU A 86 -21.88 -24.10 42.35
C LEU A 86 -22.24 -24.60 40.95
N GLU A 87 -23.52 -24.65 40.61
CA GLU A 87 -23.97 -24.99 39.26
C GLU A 87 -23.41 -24.01 38.23
N ARG A 88 -23.48 -22.70 38.51
CA ARG A 88 -22.91 -21.67 37.62
C ARG A 88 -21.41 -21.83 37.42
N LEU A 89 -20.65 -22.08 38.48
CA LEU A 89 -19.20 -22.28 38.42
C LEU A 89 -18.85 -23.57 37.68
N THR A 90 -19.62 -24.64 37.91
CA THR A 90 -19.46 -25.91 37.19
C THR A 90 -19.69 -25.75 35.68
N LEU A 91 -20.69 -24.95 35.29
CA LEU A 91 -20.95 -24.62 33.88
C LEU A 91 -19.83 -23.79 33.24
N GLN A 92 -19.09 -23.01 34.04
CA GLN A 92 -17.90 -22.26 33.60
C GLN A 92 -16.63 -23.13 33.53
N GLY A 93 -16.70 -24.37 34.00
CA GLY A 93 -15.59 -25.32 33.99
C GLY A 93 -14.74 -25.31 35.26
N ASP A 94 -15.23 -24.73 36.35
CA ASP A 94 -14.58 -24.83 37.65
C ASP A 94 -14.68 -26.25 38.20
N PHE A 95 -13.62 -26.70 38.88
CA PHE A 95 -13.51 -28.06 39.40
C PHE A 95 -12.85 -28.10 40.77
N ASP A 96 -13.27 -29.08 41.58
CA ASP A 96 -12.67 -29.34 42.89
C ASP A 96 -11.30 -30.01 42.74
N GLN A 97 -10.24 -29.31 43.18
CA GLN A 97 -8.84 -29.78 43.08
C GLN A 97 -8.55 -31.03 43.92
N SER A 98 -9.33 -31.27 44.99
CA SER A 98 -9.20 -32.44 45.86
C SER A 98 -9.77 -33.71 45.21
N ARG A 99 -10.79 -33.56 44.35
CA ARG A 99 -11.53 -34.67 43.74
C ARG A 99 -11.15 -34.92 42.29
N THR A 100 -10.74 -33.88 41.58
CA THR A 100 -10.56 -33.91 40.13
C THR A 100 -9.22 -33.30 39.75
N LYS A 101 -8.41 -34.05 38.99
CA LYS A 101 -7.19 -33.54 38.35
C LYS A 101 -7.43 -33.38 36.87
N VAL A 102 -7.22 -32.17 36.35
CA VAL A 102 -7.29 -31.90 34.91
C VAL A 102 -5.93 -32.22 34.30
N LEU A 103 -5.94 -33.12 33.32
CA LEU A 103 -4.75 -33.53 32.58
C LEU A 103 -4.93 -33.14 31.11
N HIS A 104 -3.84 -32.70 30.49
CA HIS A 104 -3.76 -32.53 29.05
C HIS A 104 -2.43 -33.08 28.56
N LEU A 105 -2.37 -33.41 27.26
CA LEU A 105 -1.12 -33.80 26.64
C LEU A 105 -0.10 -32.65 26.76
N SER A 106 1.14 -32.97 27.12
CA SER A 106 2.25 -32.01 27.16
C SER A 106 2.50 -31.42 25.77
N LEU A 107 2.47 -32.28 24.76
CA LEU A 107 2.43 -31.91 23.35
C LEU A 107 0.97 -31.80 22.89
N ASN A 108 0.41 -30.61 22.99
CA ASN A 108 -0.92 -30.31 22.46
C ASN A 108 -0.81 -29.30 21.30
N PRO A 109 -1.81 -29.25 20.40
CA PRO A 109 -1.77 -28.33 19.26
C PRO A 109 -1.55 -26.86 19.68
N ALA A 110 -2.08 -26.46 20.84
CA ALA A 110 -1.89 -25.11 21.36
C ALA A 110 -0.45 -24.84 21.84
N SER A 111 0.26 -25.82 22.39
CA SER A 111 1.66 -25.70 22.81
C SER A 111 2.58 -25.65 21.60
N VAL A 112 2.29 -26.44 20.56
CA VAL A 112 3.00 -26.36 19.26
C VAL A 112 2.78 -25.01 18.60
N ALA A 113 1.55 -24.51 18.55
CA ALA A 113 1.27 -23.18 18.00
C ALA A 113 2.02 -22.08 18.77
N ARG A 114 1.99 -22.09 20.11
CA ARG A 114 2.76 -21.16 20.95
C ARG A 114 4.27 -21.27 20.77
N GLN A 115 4.79 -22.43 20.40
CA GLN A 115 6.20 -22.62 20.10
C GLN A 115 6.54 -22.00 18.74
N ARG A 116 5.77 -22.31 17.69
CA ARG A 116 5.95 -21.71 16.35
C ARG A 116 5.89 -20.19 16.40
N PHE A 117 4.90 -19.63 17.10
CA PHE A 117 4.81 -18.18 17.29
C PHE A 117 6.06 -17.59 17.96
N ARG A 118 6.70 -18.33 18.88
CA ARG A 118 7.96 -17.88 19.50
C ARG A 118 9.13 -17.97 18.54
N GLU A 119 9.21 -19.04 17.75
CA GLU A 119 10.24 -19.24 16.72
C GLU A 119 10.12 -18.15 15.63
N ASP A 120 8.92 -17.93 15.10
CA ASP A 120 8.65 -16.87 14.11
C ASP A 120 8.99 -15.48 14.66
N TRP A 121 8.66 -15.22 15.93
CA TRP A 121 8.99 -13.95 16.57
C TRP A 121 10.50 -13.76 16.74
N GLN A 122 11.23 -14.82 17.08
CA GLN A 122 12.69 -14.79 17.17
C GLN A 122 13.33 -14.53 15.81
N GLN A 123 12.88 -15.25 14.77
CA GLN A 123 13.35 -15.04 13.39
C GLN A 123 13.10 -13.61 12.92
N LEU A 124 11.89 -13.09 13.14
CA LEU A 124 11.54 -11.72 12.78
C LEU A 124 12.39 -10.70 13.55
N GLN A 125 12.69 -10.96 14.82
CA GLN A 125 13.55 -10.10 15.62
C GLN A 125 15.00 -10.08 15.11
N GLU A 126 15.52 -11.25 14.72
CA GLU A 126 16.86 -11.41 14.14
C GLU A 126 16.96 -10.70 12.79
N GLU A 127 15.99 -10.90 11.89
CA GLU A 127 15.90 -10.18 10.62
C GLU A 127 15.79 -8.67 10.82
N CYS A 128 14.94 -8.22 11.75
CA CYS A 128 14.82 -6.80 12.06
C CYS A 128 16.13 -6.21 12.59
N LYS A 129 16.88 -6.96 13.39
CA LYS A 129 18.18 -6.53 13.90
C LYS A 129 19.19 -6.42 12.75
N HIS A 130 19.26 -7.45 11.91
CA HIS A 130 20.11 -7.50 10.73
C HIS A 130 19.83 -6.34 9.76
N LEU A 131 18.56 -6.10 9.42
CA LEU A 131 18.14 -4.99 8.56
C LEU A 131 18.48 -3.63 9.17
N ARG A 132 18.33 -3.46 10.49
CA ARG A 132 18.73 -2.22 11.18
C ARG A 132 20.23 -1.98 11.11
N GLU A 133 21.04 -3.04 11.24
CA GLU A 133 22.49 -2.97 11.12
C GLU A 133 22.90 -2.61 9.68
N LEU A 134 22.25 -3.21 8.68
CA LEU A 134 22.44 -2.87 7.27
C LEU A 134 22.10 -1.40 6.97
N VAL A 135 20.94 -0.92 7.43
CA VAL A 135 20.53 0.49 7.25
C VAL A 135 21.53 1.42 7.91
N ARG A 136 21.99 1.12 9.13
CA ARG A 136 23.03 1.93 9.80
C ARG A 136 24.33 1.97 9.02
N ALA A 137 24.77 0.85 8.45
CA ALA A 137 25.99 0.79 7.64
C ALA A 137 25.87 1.66 6.37
N LEU A 138 24.71 1.60 5.71
CA LEU A 138 24.38 2.42 4.54
C LEU A 138 24.28 3.91 4.88
N GLU A 139 23.61 4.27 5.97
CA GLU A 139 23.49 5.65 6.46
C GLU A 139 24.84 6.25 6.87
N ALA A 140 25.72 5.43 7.45
CA ALA A 140 27.09 5.84 7.78
C ALA A 140 27.99 6.02 6.54
N GLY A 141 27.50 5.70 5.34
CA GLY A 141 28.29 5.77 4.09
C GLY A 141 29.45 4.79 4.04
N GLY A 142 29.45 3.76 4.90
CA GLY A 142 30.50 2.75 4.99
C GLY A 142 30.27 1.58 4.00
N PRO A 143 31.31 0.77 3.72
CA PRO A 143 31.12 -0.47 2.99
C PRO A 143 30.20 -1.40 3.79
N VAL A 144 29.15 -1.90 3.17
CA VAL A 144 28.28 -2.89 3.78
C VAL A 144 29.07 -4.20 3.92
N PRO A 145 29.09 -4.84 5.09
CA PRO A 145 29.68 -6.17 5.27
C PRO A 145 29.06 -7.17 4.28
N ALA A 146 29.90 -7.97 3.63
CA ALA A 146 29.48 -8.94 2.60
C ALA A 146 28.40 -9.92 3.09
N ASP A 147 28.40 -10.25 4.38
CA ASP A 147 27.41 -11.11 5.02
C ASP A 147 26.00 -10.47 5.03
N LEU A 148 25.92 -9.13 5.18
CA LEU A 148 24.67 -8.38 5.17
C LEU A 148 24.18 -8.11 3.73
N GLU A 149 25.09 -7.94 2.76
CA GLU A 149 24.72 -7.78 1.33
C GLU A 149 24.11 -9.06 0.75
N ALA A 150 24.69 -10.23 1.09
CA ALA A 150 24.23 -11.52 0.60
C ALA A 150 22.84 -11.90 1.15
N ALA A 151 22.59 -11.63 2.43
CA ALA A 151 21.28 -11.88 3.06
C ALA A 151 20.18 -10.93 2.57
N ALA A 152 20.54 -9.71 2.13
CA ALA A 152 19.60 -8.73 1.60
C ALA A 152 19.33 -8.86 0.08
N GLY A 153 20.00 -9.79 -0.61
CA GLY A 153 19.88 -9.95 -2.06
C GLY A 153 20.30 -8.70 -2.84
N LEU A 154 21.14 -7.85 -2.24
CA LEU A 154 21.63 -6.64 -2.88
C LEU A 154 22.69 -7.03 -3.92
N PRO A 155 22.61 -6.52 -5.17
CA PRO A 155 23.65 -6.77 -6.15
C PRO A 155 24.97 -6.24 -5.60
N SER A 156 26.01 -7.07 -5.64
CA SER A 156 27.32 -6.69 -5.10
C SER A 156 27.79 -5.40 -5.76
N SER A 157 28.43 -4.51 -4.99
CA SER A 157 29.01 -3.26 -5.51
C SER A 157 29.86 -3.46 -6.79
N LYS A 158 30.48 -4.64 -6.94
CA LYS A 158 31.22 -5.04 -8.16
C LYS A 158 30.32 -5.28 -9.38
N GLU A 159 29.16 -5.89 -9.20
CA GLU A 159 28.19 -6.12 -10.28
C GLU A 159 27.57 -4.80 -10.75
N VAL A 160 27.27 -3.90 -9.81
CA VAL A 160 26.77 -2.55 -10.12
C VAL A 160 27.82 -1.77 -10.92
N ALA A 161 29.10 -1.85 -10.56
CA ALA A 161 30.18 -1.19 -11.30
C ALA A 161 30.35 -1.76 -12.72
N GLU A 162 30.27 -3.08 -12.88
CA GLU A 162 30.36 -3.72 -14.20
C GLU A 162 29.16 -3.38 -15.09
N LEU A 163 27.94 -3.41 -14.54
CA LEU A 163 26.73 -3.02 -15.28
C LEU A 163 26.78 -1.55 -15.71
N LYS A 164 27.25 -0.64 -14.84
CA LYS A 164 27.45 0.76 -15.21
C LYS A 164 28.44 0.91 -16.37
N ARG A 165 29.56 0.19 -16.32
CA ARG A 165 30.55 0.19 -17.41
C ARG A 165 29.97 -0.33 -18.73
N GLN A 166 29.09 -1.34 -18.67
CA GLN A 166 28.42 -1.87 -19.86
C GLN A 166 27.43 -0.86 -20.46
N VAL A 167 26.68 -0.16 -19.61
CA VAL A 167 25.77 0.93 -20.04
C VAL A 167 26.57 2.04 -20.71
N GLU A 168 27.64 2.54 -20.07
CA GLU A 168 28.50 3.58 -20.64
C GLU A 168 29.09 3.15 -21.99
N SER A 169 29.55 1.90 -22.11
CA SER A 169 30.05 1.34 -23.35
C SER A 169 28.99 1.28 -24.45
N ALA A 170 27.76 0.89 -24.11
CA ALA A 170 26.64 0.84 -25.04
C ALA A 170 26.20 2.24 -25.49
N GLU A 171 26.14 3.20 -24.56
CA GLU A 171 25.84 4.60 -24.86
C GLU A 171 26.89 5.22 -25.78
N LEU A 172 28.18 4.97 -25.52
CA LEU A 172 29.26 5.45 -26.38
C LEU A 172 29.17 4.86 -27.80
N LYS A 173 28.84 3.57 -27.92
CA LYS A 173 28.61 2.94 -29.23
C LYS A 173 27.43 3.59 -29.96
N ASN A 174 26.33 3.85 -29.26
CA ASN A 174 25.16 4.53 -29.83
C ASN A 174 25.46 5.97 -30.27
N GLN A 175 26.26 6.70 -29.50
CA GLN A 175 26.71 8.05 -29.87
C GLN A 175 27.55 8.02 -31.15
N ARG A 176 28.56 7.14 -31.21
CA ARG A 176 29.39 6.96 -32.42
C ARG A 176 28.56 6.57 -33.65
N LEU A 177 27.57 5.69 -33.48
CA LEU A 177 26.67 5.31 -34.56
C LEU A 177 25.85 6.50 -35.08
N LYS A 178 25.35 7.37 -34.19
CA LYS A 178 24.65 8.60 -34.58
C LYS A 178 25.56 9.56 -35.34
N GLU A 179 26.80 9.73 -34.89
CA GLU A 179 27.80 10.57 -35.58
C GLU A 179 28.13 10.05 -36.98
N VAL A 180 28.34 8.73 -37.12
CA VAL A 180 28.60 8.10 -38.41
C VAL A 180 27.39 8.25 -39.33
N PHE A 181 26.17 8.03 -38.83
CA PHE A 181 24.95 8.21 -39.61
C PHE A 181 24.79 9.65 -40.09
N GLN A 182 24.98 10.63 -39.19
CA GLN A 182 24.93 12.05 -39.55
C GLN A 182 25.98 12.39 -40.63
N THR A 183 27.21 11.92 -40.45
CA THR A 183 28.30 12.14 -41.41
C THR A 183 27.97 11.54 -42.77
N LYS A 184 27.44 10.32 -42.81
CA LYS A 184 27.07 9.63 -44.06
C LYS A 184 25.89 10.28 -44.77
N ILE A 185 24.88 10.73 -44.04
CA ILE A 185 23.76 11.48 -44.63
C ILE A 185 24.23 12.83 -45.16
N GLN A 186 25.13 13.53 -44.46
CA GLN A 186 25.71 14.77 -44.95
C GLN A 186 26.58 14.56 -46.20
N GLU A 187 27.39 13.50 -46.22
CA GLU A 187 28.17 13.09 -47.40
C GLU A 187 27.26 12.83 -48.60
N PHE A 188 26.17 12.07 -48.39
CA PHE A 188 25.17 11.81 -49.42
C PHE A 188 24.48 13.10 -49.90
N ARG A 189 24.05 13.98 -48.99
CA ARG A 189 23.44 15.27 -49.35
C ARG A 189 24.38 16.15 -50.16
N LYS A 190 25.67 16.20 -49.80
CA LYS A 190 26.69 16.93 -50.55
C LYS A 190 26.88 16.34 -51.95
N ALA A 191 26.92 15.03 -52.08
CA ALA A 191 27.01 14.36 -53.38
C ALA A 191 25.77 14.64 -54.25
N CYS A 192 24.56 14.52 -53.70
CA CYS A 192 23.32 14.86 -54.41
C CYS A 192 23.30 16.32 -54.84
N TYR A 193 23.72 17.24 -53.98
CA TYR A 193 23.80 18.66 -54.32
C TYR A 193 24.77 18.92 -55.47
N ALA A 194 25.95 18.30 -55.45
CA ALA A 194 26.95 18.46 -56.51
C ALA A 194 26.53 17.83 -57.84
N LEU A 195 25.81 16.70 -57.82
CA LEU A 195 25.42 15.96 -59.03
C LEU A 195 24.13 16.49 -59.67
N THR A 196 23.15 16.86 -58.84
CA THR A 196 21.79 17.21 -59.31
C THR A 196 21.50 18.71 -59.22
N GLY A 197 22.32 19.47 -58.49
CA GLY A 197 22.07 20.88 -58.21
C GLY A 197 21.01 21.14 -57.14
N TYR A 198 20.47 20.10 -56.47
CA TYR A 198 19.45 20.27 -55.43
C TYR A 198 19.94 19.87 -54.04
N GLN A 199 19.78 20.76 -53.07
CA GLN A 199 20.00 20.46 -51.66
C GLN A 199 18.70 19.91 -51.06
N VAL A 200 18.74 18.69 -50.54
CA VAL A 200 17.59 18.01 -49.94
C VAL A 200 17.69 18.03 -48.42
N ASP A 201 16.78 18.75 -47.78
CA ASP A 201 16.63 18.81 -46.33
C ASP A 201 15.32 18.16 -45.88
N ILE A 202 15.35 17.52 -44.71
CA ILE A 202 14.16 16.92 -44.09
C ILE A 202 13.66 17.88 -43.02
N THR A 203 12.41 18.31 -43.09
CA THR A 203 11.77 19.18 -42.08
C THR A 203 11.27 18.36 -40.88
N THR A 204 10.97 19.03 -39.77
CA THR A 204 10.42 18.40 -38.55
C THR A 204 9.08 17.70 -38.76
N GLU A 205 8.36 18.06 -39.83
CA GLU A 205 7.07 17.47 -40.21
C GLU A 205 7.23 16.28 -41.19
N GLY A 206 8.47 15.81 -41.41
CA GLY A 206 8.75 14.71 -42.34
C GLY A 206 8.56 15.07 -43.81
N GLN A 207 8.69 16.35 -44.16
CA GLN A 207 8.64 16.83 -45.54
C GLN A 207 10.06 17.01 -46.08
N PHE A 208 10.21 16.94 -47.40
CA PHE A 208 11.47 17.13 -48.11
C PHE A 208 11.52 18.52 -48.72
N ARG A 209 12.37 19.38 -48.18
CA ARG A 209 12.64 20.70 -48.73
C ARG A 209 13.80 20.61 -49.71
N LEU A 210 13.56 21.02 -50.95
CA LEU A 210 14.54 21.12 -52.02
C LEU A 210 14.89 22.59 -52.24
N THR A 211 16.18 22.90 -52.16
CA THR A 211 16.73 24.21 -52.52
C THR A 211 17.63 24.04 -53.73
N SER A 212 17.38 24.80 -54.80
CA SER A 212 18.20 24.75 -56.01
C SER A 212 19.52 25.49 -55.80
N MET A 213 20.60 24.98 -56.41
CA MET A 213 21.92 25.64 -56.49
C MET A 213 21.83 26.99 -57.20
N TYR A 214 20.91 27.11 -58.16
CA TYR A 214 20.69 28.29 -58.98
C TYR A 214 19.51 29.14 -58.50
N ALA A 215 19.14 29.02 -57.21
CA ALA A 215 18.04 29.80 -56.64
C ALA A 215 18.36 31.32 -56.64
N GLU A 216 17.44 32.12 -57.16
CA GLU A 216 17.59 33.59 -57.21
C GLU A 216 17.53 34.20 -55.80
N ARG A 217 16.67 33.65 -54.92
CA ARG A 217 16.56 34.06 -53.51
C ARG A 217 16.83 32.87 -52.59
N LYS A 218 17.43 33.13 -51.43
CA LYS A 218 17.68 32.10 -50.39
C LYS A 218 16.40 31.48 -49.83
N ALA A 219 15.26 32.14 -50.00
CA ALA A 219 13.94 31.64 -49.58
C ALA A 219 13.29 30.73 -50.63
N ASP A 220 13.81 30.69 -51.85
CA ASP A 220 13.21 29.91 -52.94
C ASP A 220 13.47 28.43 -52.70
N CYS A 221 12.40 27.74 -52.30
CA CYS A 221 12.44 26.32 -52.02
C CYS A 221 11.16 25.64 -52.48
N LEU A 222 11.31 24.39 -52.87
CA LEU A 222 10.21 23.47 -53.15
C LEU A 222 10.06 22.54 -51.96
N VAL A 223 8.83 22.26 -51.55
CA VAL A 223 8.57 21.34 -50.44
C VAL A 223 7.75 20.18 -50.96
N PHE A 224 8.25 18.97 -50.80
CA PHE A 224 7.56 17.74 -51.18
C PHE A 224 7.18 16.95 -49.94
N LYS A 225 5.99 16.37 -49.95
CA LYS A 225 5.51 15.46 -48.91
C LYS A 225 5.32 14.08 -49.49
N ALA A 226 5.77 13.06 -48.78
CA ALA A 226 5.48 11.68 -49.15
C ALA A 226 3.97 11.43 -49.05
N ALA A 227 3.35 11.05 -50.16
CA ALA A 227 1.93 10.73 -50.28
C ALA A 227 1.74 9.20 -50.29
N GLY A 228 0.92 8.71 -49.34
CA GLY A 228 0.54 7.31 -49.21
C GLY A 228 1.36 6.49 -48.18
N PRO A 229 0.88 5.30 -47.80
CA PRO A 229 1.48 4.47 -46.74
C PRO A 229 2.86 3.91 -47.10
N SER A 230 3.21 3.90 -48.39
CA SER A 230 4.44 3.33 -48.95
C SER A 230 5.56 4.36 -49.14
N GLY A 231 5.27 5.66 -48.97
CA GLY A 231 6.23 6.76 -49.21
C GLY A 231 6.75 6.89 -50.65
N THR A 232 6.20 6.12 -51.60
CA THR A 232 6.71 6.00 -52.97
C THR A 232 6.30 7.15 -53.88
N LYS A 233 5.13 7.76 -53.63
CA LYS A 233 4.69 8.95 -54.36
C LYS A 233 5.02 10.20 -53.55
N MET A 234 5.56 11.21 -54.21
CA MET A 234 5.84 12.51 -53.59
C MET A 234 4.87 13.54 -54.16
N GLN A 235 4.29 14.37 -53.30
CA GLN A 235 3.37 15.44 -53.69
C GLN A 235 4.03 16.78 -53.38
N LEU A 236 4.03 17.68 -54.37
CA LEU A 236 4.51 19.05 -54.20
C LEU A 236 3.50 19.83 -53.34
N LEU A 237 3.99 20.50 -52.31
CA LEU A 237 3.26 21.48 -51.51
C LEU A 237 3.43 22.87 -52.14
N GLU A 238 2.39 23.69 -52.05
CA GLU A 238 2.45 25.06 -52.53
C GLU A 238 3.43 25.88 -51.67
N THR A 239 4.46 26.41 -52.32
CA THR A 239 5.40 27.38 -51.74
C THR A 239 5.36 28.68 -52.55
N GLU A 240 5.93 29.76 -52.02
CA GLU A 240 6.04 31.04 -52.74
C GLU A 240 6.76 30.88 -54.08
N PHE A 241 7.78 30.01 -54.12
CA PHE A 241 8.52 29.69 -55.33
C PHE A 241 7.72 28.78 -56.29
N SER A 242 6.94 27.83 -55.78
CA SER A 242 6.05 27.02 -56.63
C SER A 242 5.08 27.88 -57.47
N ARG A 243 4.64 29.02 -56.93
CA ARG A 243 3.75 29.97 -57.62
C ARG A 243 4.40 30.70 -58.79
N THR A 244 5.73 30.75 -58.88
CA THR A 244 6.44 31.45 -59.96
C THR A 244 6.66 30.59 -61.20
N VAL A 245 6.49 29.26 -61.06
CA VAL A 245 6.71 28.28 -62.14
C VAL A 245 5.48 27.39 -62.42
N PRO A 246 4.25 27.96 -62.56
CA PRO A 246 3.03 27.17 -62.72
C PRO A 246 3.01 26.37 -64.03
N GLU A 247 3.58 26.91 -65.10
CA GLU A 247 3.60 26.25 -66.42
C GLU A 247 4.43 24.96 -66.40
N LEU A 248 5.60 24.98 -65.72
CA LEU A 248 6.46 23.81 -65.56
C LEU A 248 5.79 22.75 -64.69
N ILE A 249 5.06 23.17 -63.64
CA ILE A 249 4.30 22.28 -62.76
C ILE A 249 3.15 21.62 -63.54
N GLU A 250 2.36 22.38 -64.30
CA GLU A 250 1.25 21.83 -65.07
C GLU A 250 1.74 20.81 -66.10
N LEU A 251 2.80 21.15 -66.84
CA LEU A 251 3.32 20.28 -67.88
C LEU A 251 3.95 19.00 -67.29
N HIS A 252 4.87 19.13 -66.33
CA HIS A 252 5.70 17.99 -65.90
C HIS A 252 5.11 17.22 -64.72
N LEU A 253 4.39 17.88 -63.80
CA LEU A 253 3.78 17.22 -62.63
C LEU A 253 2.33 16.81 -62.88
N LEU A 254 1.51 17.61 -63.58
CA LEU A 254 0.11 17.25 -63.82
C LEU A 254 -0.10 16.41 -65.09
N ARG A 255 0.55 16.74 -66.21
CA ARG A 255 0.37 15.99 -67.47
C ARG A 255 1.30 14.77 -67.57
N GLN A 256 2.57 14.92 -67.20
CA GLN A 256 3.58 13.87 -67.33
C GLN A 256 3.79 13.02 -66.07
N ASP A 257 3.26 13.45 -64.91
CA ASP A 257 3.40 12.78 -63.59
C ASP A 257 4.85 12.39 -63.25
N SER A 258 5.83 13.24 -63.61
CA SER A 258 7.27 12.94 -63.46
C SER A 258 8.02 14.06 -62.77
N ILE A 259 8.36 13.83 -61.50
CA ILE A 259 9.17 14.74 -60.68
C ILE A 259 10.60 14.90 -61.24
N PRO A 260 11.30 13.84 -61.69
CA PRO A 260 12.62 14.01 -62.30
C PRO A 260 12.60 14.88 -63.55
N ALA A 261 11.56 14.78 -64.39
CA ALA A 261 11.40 15.61 -65.58
C ALA A 261 11.18 17.08 -65.18
N PHE A 262 10.31 17.32 -64.19
CA PHE A 262 10.08 18.65 -63.64
C PHE A 262 11.35 19.30 -63.09
N LEU A 263 12.09 18.61 -62.21
CA LEU A 263 13.31 19.15 -61.61
C LEU A 263 14.41 19.41 -62.65
N SER A 264 14.50 18.56 -63.67
CA SER A 264 15.48 18.74 -64.75
C SER A 264 15.15 19.97 -65.61
N ALA A 265 13.89 20.14 -66.02
CA ALA A 265 13.43 21.31 -66.75
C ALA A 265 13.61 22.60 -65.93
N LEU A 266 13.25 22.55 -64.64
CA LEU A 266 13.41 23.67 -63.71
C LEU A 266 14.88 24.05 -63.50
N THR A 267 15.79 23.08 -63.42
CA THR A 267 17.23 23.34 -63.30
C THR A 267 17.76 24.08 -64.52
N LEU A 268 17.35 23.65 -65.73
CA LEU A 268 17.74 24.32 -66.97
C LEU A 268 17.18 25.74 -67.07
N ASP A 269 15.92 25.95 -66.66
CA ASP A 269 15.29 27.28 -66.62
C ASP A 269 16.03 28.21 -65.65
N LEU A 270 16.25 27.78 -64.40
CA LEU A 270 16.99 28.57 -63.41
C LEU A 270 18.44 28.86 -63.83
N PHE A 271 19.12 27.87 -64.42
CA PHE A 271 20.47 28.05 -64.95
C PHE A 271 20.49 29.08 -66.10
N SER A 272 19.50 29.03 -67.00
CA SER A 272 19.39 30.02 -68.09
C SER A 272 19.19 31.44 -67.54
N ARG A 273 18.30 31.63 -66.56
CA ARG A 273 18.07 32.93 -65.93
C ARG A 273 19.31 33.48 -65.23
N GLN A 274 20.12 32.61 -64.65
CA GLN A 274 21.36 33.00 -64.00
C GLN A 274 22.51 33.31 -64.98
N THR A 275 22.48 32.73 -66.19
CA THR A 275 23.52 32.91 -67.22
C THR A 275 23.20 33.99 -68.26
N VAL A 276 21.97 34.51 -68.30
CA VAL A 276 21.57 35.66 -69.14
C VAL A 276 21.97 37.00 -68.48
N ALA A 277 23.23 37.09 -68.08
CA ALA A 277 23.88 38.34 -67.67
C ALA A 277 24.50 39.06 -68.88
#